data_AF-A0A1U7Y1R7-F1
#
_entry.id   AF-A0A1U7Y1R7-F1
#
_cell.length_a   1.000
_cell.length_b   1.000
_cell.length_c   1.000
_cell.angle_alpha   90.00
_cell.angle_beta   90.00
_cell.angle_gamma   90.00
#
_symmetry.space_group_name_H-M   'P 1'
#
loop_
_entity.id
_entity.type
_entity.pdbx_description
1 polymer ?
#
loop_
_entity_poly.entity_id
_entity_poly.type
_entity_poly.pdbx_seq_one_letter_code
_entity_poly.pdbx_strand_id
1 'polypeptide(L)'
;MTSNIAESLNAVTKEASKLPIFDLLEYMRTLIERWTKDKLLKAKVRASTDHIHTVIDGVKRYIVCLKSKKCSCGQFQLDELTCPHALAALRHMNETYENYCSPYYTRESLLRTYEIPGNPLPDESKWKMPQHISDEVVNPPTGEKKQPGRPQKERYKTYDELKSKNYKVSCGNCGGEGHNKRFCKNAPKKK
;
A
#
# COMPACT_ATOMS: atom_id res chain seq x y z
N MET A 1 13.95 -12.84 -6.55
CA MET A 1 12.78 -12.36 -5.79
C MET A 1 12.41 -11.02 -6.40
N THR A 2 11.40 -10.96 -7.27
CA THR A 2 11.04 -9.70 -7.93
C THR A 2 10.38 -8.79 -6.89
N SER A 3 10.97 -7.62 -6.65
CA SER A 3 10.60 -6.70 -5.57
C SER A 3 9.41 -5.80 -5.95
N ASN A 4 8.56 -6.21 -6.88
CA ASN A 4 7.46 -5.40 -7.38
C ASN A 4 6.13 -5.83 -6.74
N ILE A 5 5.58 -4.95 -5.91
CA ILE A 5 4.30 -5.15 -5.21
C ILE A 5 3.18 -5.46 -6.22
N ALA A 6 3.19 -4.79 -7.38
CA ALA A 6 2.18 -5.01 -8.42
C ALA A 6 2.24 -6.43 -9.00
N GLU A 7 3.44 -6.97 -9.26
CA GLU A 7 3.60 -8.34 -9.75
C GLU A 7 3.14 -9.36 -8.71
N SER A 8 3.47 -9.13 -7.43
CA SER A 8 3.02 -10.02 -6.34
C SER A 8 1.50 -10.01 -6.20
N LEU A 9 0.86 -8.84 -6.29
CA LEU A 9 -0.60 -8.74 -6.23
C LEU A 9 -1.24 -9.39 -7.44
N ASN A 10 -0.76 -9.09 -8.65
CA ASN A 10 -1.25 -9.68 -9.89
C ASN A 10 -1.10 -11.21 -9.90
N ALA A 11 -0.02 -11.74 -9.33
CA ALA A 11 0.18 -13.18 -9.20
C ALA A 11 -0.85 -13.82 -8.26
N VAL A 12 -1.15 -13.16 -7.13
CA VAL A 12 -2.14 -13.64 -6.15
C VAL A 12 -3.57 -13.54 -6.69
N THR A 13 -3.90 -12.50 -7.46
CA THR A 13 -5.26 -12.28 -7.99
C THR A 13 -5.48 -12.82 -9.40
N LYS A 14 -4.48 -13.46 -10.03
CA LYS A 14 -4.48 -13.89 -11.43
C LYS A 14 -5.70 -14.72 -11.85
N GLU A 15 -6.11 -15.66 -11.00
CA GLU A 15 -7.25 -16.53 -11.31
C GLU A 15 -8.58 -15.86 -10.95
N ALA A 16 -8.61 -15.09 -9.87
CA ALA A 16 -9.79 -14.33 -9.46
C ALA A 16 -10.15 -13.21 -10.45
N SER A 17 -9.17 -12.64 -11.16
CA SER A 17 -9.41 -11.58 -12.15
C SER A 17 -10.17 -12.05 -13.39
N LYS A 18 -10.36 -13.37 -13.57
CA LYS A 18 -11.18 -13.95 -14.64
C LYS A 18 -12.65 -14.10 -14.24
N LEU A 19 -12.97 -13.89 -12.96
CA LEU A 19 -14.32 -14.04 -12.44
C LEU A 19 -15.14 -12.75 -12.66
N PRO A 20 -16.49 -12.82 -12.58
CA PRO A 20 -17.32 -11.64 -12.46
C PRO A 20 -16.82 -10.68 -11.38
N ILE A 21 -17.06 -9.38 -11.57
CA ILE A 21 -16.52 -8.34 -10.67
C ILE A 21 -16.91 -8.56 -9.21
N PHE A 22 -18.11 -9.08 -8.96
CA PHE A 22 -18.59 -9.38 -7.61
C PHE A 22 -17.73 -10.45 -6.93
N ASP A 23 -17.44 -11.56 -7.62
CA ASP A 23 -16.63 -12.66 -7.09
C ASP A 23 -15.16 -12.24 -6.89
N LEU A 24 -14.64 -11.40 -7.78
CA LEU A 24 -13.31 -10.80 -7.62
C LEU A 24 -13.24 -9.93 -6.36
N LEU A 25 -14.26 -9.10 -6.11
CA LEU A 25 -14.32 -8.25 -4.90
C LEU A 25 -14.40 -9.10 -3.62
N GLU A 26 -15.21 -10.16 -3.61
CA GLU A 26 -15.31 -11.06 -2.46
C GLU A 26 -13.99 -11.82 -2.23
N TYR A 27 -13.31 -12.25 -3.29
CA TYR A 27 -11.98 -12.83 -3.21
C TYR A 27 -10.95 -11.86 -2.60
N MET A 28 -10.94 -10.60 -3.05
CA MET A 28 -10.05 -9.58 -2.49
C MET A 28 -10.36 -9.30 -1.01
N ARG A 29 -11.64 -9.25 -0.64
CA ARG A 29 -12.08 -9.07 0.75
C ARG A 29 -11.55 -10.18 1.64
N THR A 30 -11.76 -11.45 1.27
CA THR A 30 -11.31 -12.61 2.05
C THR A 30 -9.78 -12.67 2.17
N LEU A 31 -9.03 -12.27 1.14
CA LEU A 31 -7.58 -12.15 1.20
C LEU A 31 -7.12 -11.12 2.24
N ILE A 32 -7.72 -9.92 2.23
CA ILE A 32 -7.40 -8.85 3.17
C ILE A 32 -7.77 -9.27 4.59
N GLU A 33 -8.94 -9.88 4.79
CA GLU A 33 -9.37 -10.41 6.09
C GLU A 33 -8.40 -11.47 6.64
N ARG A 34 -7.93 -12.39 5.79
CA ARG A 34 -6.95 -13.40 6.22
C ARG A 34 -5.61 -12.76 6.58
N TRP A 35 -5.11 -11.88 5.72
CA TRP A 35 -3.82 -11.21 5.94
C TRP A 35 -3.84 -10.36 7.22
N THR A 36 -4.94 -9.64 7.45
CA THR A 36 -5.15 -8.87 8.68
C THR A 36 -5.20 -9.80 9.90
N LYS A 37 -5.99 -10.89 9.87
CA LYS A 37 -6.03 -11.88 10.96
C LYS A 37 -4.66 -12.44 11.31
N ASP A 38 -3.88 -12.85 10.31
CA ASP A 38 -2.52 -13.38 10.51
C ASP A 38 -1.58 -12.35 11.15
N LYS A 39 -1.71 -11.08 10.77
CA LYS A 39 -0.91 -10.00 11.34
C LYS A 39 -1.33 -9.70 12.78
N LEU A 40 -2.63 -9.71 13.07
CA LEU A 40 -3.18 -9.51 14.41
C LEU A 40 -2.77 -10.61 15.38
N LEU A 41 -2.75 -11.87 14.93
CA LEU A 41 -2.35 -13.03 15.77
C LEU A 41 -0.90 -12.97 16.24
N LYS A 42 -0.04 -12.27 15.50
CA LYS A 42 1.39 -12.12 15.83
C LYS A 42 1.65 -10.92 16.75
N ALA A 43 0.70 -9.99 16.86
CA ALA A 43 0.86 -8.81 17.68
C ALA A 43 0.56 -9.12 19.16
N LYS A 44 1.42 -8.63 20.05
CA LYS A 44 1.18 -8.67 21.51
C LYS A 44 0.70 -7.30 21.98
N VAL A 45 -0.42 -7.27 22.67
CA VAL A 45 -1.01 -6.02 23.18
C VAL A 45 -0.80 -5.93 24.69
N ARG A 46 -0.46 -4.73 25.18
CA ARG A 46 -0.42 -4.39 26.60
C ARG A 46 -1.24 -3.12 26.81
N ALA A 47 -2.29 -3.18 27.60
CA ALA A 47 -3.04 -2.00 27.99
C ALA A 47 -2.19 -1.16 28.97
N SER A 48 -2.10 0.14 28.71
CA SER A 48 -1.54 1.12 29.65
C SER A 48 -2.65 1.83 30.40
N THR A 49 -3.75 2.12 29.71
CA THR A 49 -5.02 2.63 30.26
C THR A 49 -6.18 2.02 29.47
N ASP A 50 -7.42 2.40 29.77
CA ASP A 50 -8.63 1.95 29.07
C ASP A 50 -8.66 2.32 27.58
N HIS A 51 -7.84 3.29 27.16
CA HIS A 51 -7.85 3.80 25.78
C HIS A 51 -6.47 3.82 25.13
N ILE A 52 -5.40 3.61 25.91
CA ILE A 52 -4.01 3.62 25.44
C ILE A 52 -3.44 2.21 25.53
N HIS A 53 -2.99 1.72 24.38
CA HIS A 53 -2.46 0.37 24.24
C HIS A 53 -1.07 0.41 23.59
N THR A 54 -0.15 -0.33 24.15
CA THR A 54 1.14 -0.64 23.53
C THR A 54 1.02 -1.93 22.75
N VAL A 55 1.22 -1.87 21.44
CA VAL A 55 1.16 -3.02 20.53
C VAL A 55 2.56 -3.37 20.04
N ILE A 56 2.98 -4.60 20.26
CA ILE A 56 4.27 -5.13 19.84
C ILE A 56 4.04 -6.00 18.59
N ASP A 57 4.44 -5.50 17.43
CA ASP A 57 4.40 -6.23 16.14
C ASP A 57 5.84 -6.57 15.72
N GLY A 58 6.19 -7.85 15.86
CA GLY A 58 7.56 -8.33 15.72
C GLY A 58 8.50 -7.70 16.74
N VAL A 59 9.47 -6.92 16.27
CA VAL A 59 10.46 -6.21 17.11
C VAL A 59 10.08 -4.75 17.40
N LYS A 60 9.05 -4.22 16.72
CA LYS A 60 8.64 -2.82 16.84
C LYS A 60 7.52 -2.67 17.85
N ARG A 61 7.49 -1.50 18.50
CA ARG A 61 6.44 -1.12 19.45
C ARG A 61 5.67 0.06 18.89
N TYR A 62 4.36 0.00 19.00
CA TYR A 62 3.44 1.04 18.57
C TYR A 62 2.54 1.45 19.71
N ILE A 63 2.27 2.75 19.81
CA ILE A 63 1.36 3.32 20.80
C ILE A 63 0.07 3.66 20.07
N VAL A 64 -1.03 3.06 20.53
CA VAL A 64 -2.38 3.28 20.01
C VAL A 64 -3.19 4.00 21.07
N CYS A 65 -3.86 5.08 20.67
CA CYS A 65 -4.87 5.76 21.48
C CYS A 65 -6.21 5.65 20.76
N LEU A 66 -7.10 4.78 21.25
CA LEU A 66 -8.41 4.51 20.64
C LEU A 66 -9.35 5.72 20.74
N LYS A 67 -9.36 6.42 21.89
CA LYS A 67 -10.18 7.62 22.10
C LYS A 67 -9.88 8.74 21.09
N SER A 68 -8.61 8.94 20.76
CA SER A 68 -8.19 9.97 19.80
C SER A 68 -8.05 9.46 18.37
N LYS A 69 -8.31 8.16 18.12
CA LYS A 69 -8.12 7.50 16.82
C LYS A 69 -6.70 7.69 16.26
N LYS A 70 -5.67 7.55 17.11
CA LYS A 70 -4.26 7.74 16.74
C LYS A 70 -3.43 6.50 16.95
N CYS A 71 -2.47 6.27 16.05
CA CYS A 71 -1.45 5.24 16.20
C CYS A 71 -0.07 5.81 15.84
N SER A 72 0.98 5.40 16.55
CA SER A 72 2.34 5.82 16.21
C SER A 72 2.83 5.28 14.85
N CYS A 73 2.08 4.41 14.17
CA CYS A 73 2.35 4.03 12.78
C CYS A 73 1.83 5.05 11.75
N GLY A 74 1.04 6.04 12.15
CA GLY A 74 0.51 7.11 11.29
C GLY A 74 -0.73 6.72 10.46
N GLN A 75 -0.90 5.45 10.11
CA GLN A 75 -2.00 4.99 9.25
C GLN A 75 -3.39 5.29 9.81
N PHE A 76 -3.58 5.17 11.12
CA PHE A 76 -4.90 5.41 11.72
C PHE A 76 -5.36 6.87 11.52
N GLN A 77 -4.40 7.81 11.53
CA GLN A 77 -4.67 9.22 11.33
C GLN A 77 -4.80 9.59 9.86
N LEU A 78 -4.00 8.97 8.99
CA LEU A 78 -3.95 9.28 7.57
C LEU A 78 -5.15 8.69 6.82
N ASP A 79 -5.46 7.43 7.07
CA ASP A 79 -6.52 6.71 6.37
C ASP A 79 -7.88 6.98 7.03
N GLU A 80 -7.90 7.50 8.26
CA GLU A 80 -9.07 7.57 9.14
C GLU A 80 -9.82 6.23 9.29
N LEU A 81 -9.09 5.14 9.07
CA LEU A 81 -9.50 3.75 9.23
C LEU A 81 -8.64 3.08 10.30
N THR A 82 -9.17 2.05 10.95
CA THR A 82 -8.40 1.31 11.94
C THR A 82 -7.18 0.63 11.30
N CYS A 83 -5.98 1.05 11.70
CA CYS A 83 -4.76 0.37 11.29
C CYS A 83 -4.65 -1.01 11.96
N PRO A 84 -3.79 -1.93 11.47
CA PRO A 84 -3.63 -3.25 12.08
C PRO A 84 -3.31 -3.23 13.58
N HIS A 85 -2.57 -2.22 14.07
CA HIS A 85 -2.28 -2.07 15.49
C HIS A 85 -3.51 -1.64 16.29
N ALA A 86 -4.32 -0.72 15.75
CA ALA A 86 -5.56 -0.30 16.38
C ALA A 86 -6.56 -1.45 16.44
N LEU A 87 -6.66 -2.23 15.37
CA LEU A 87 -7.49 -3.42 15.33
C LEU A 87 -7.02 -4.50 16.33
N ALA A 88 -5.71 -4.62 16.58
CA ALA A 88 -5.19 -5.49 17.65
C ALA A 88 -5.60 -5.01 19.04
N ALA A 89 -5.53 -3.70 19.30
CA ALA A 89 -5.98 -3.11 20.56
C ALA A 89 -7.49 -3.30 20.78
N LEU A 90 -8.30 -3.09 19.74
CA LEU A 90 -9.75 -3.30 19.78
C LEU A 90 -10.11 -4.76 20.08
N ARG A 91 -9.43 -5.70 19.41
CA ARG A 91 -9.59 -7.13 19.69
C ARG A 91 -9.24 -7.49 21.14
N HIS A 92 -8.22 -6.86 21.71
CA HIS A 92 -7.86 -7.06 23.13
C HIS A 92 -8.95 -6.52 24.08
N MET A 93 -9.66 -5.47 23.69
CA MET A 93 -10.79 -4.89 24.45
C MET A 93 -12.13 -5.59 24.15
N ASN A 94 -12.15 -6.52 23.19
CA ASN A 94 -13.36 -7.15 22.66
C ASN A 94 -14.39 -6.13 22.11
N GLU A 95 -13.88 -5.04 21.56
CA GLU A 95 -14.64 -3.96 20.93
C GLU A 95 -14.63 -4.11 19.41
N THR A 96 -15.69 -3.63 18.76
CA THR A 96 -15.79 -3.67 17.30
C THR A 96 -15.17 -2.41 16.68
N TYR A 97 -14.70 -2.51 15.43
CA TYR A 97 -13.89 -1.44 14.81
C TYR A 97 -14.72 -0.34 14.14
N GLU A 98 -15.99 -0.60 13.89
CA GLU A 98 -16.90 0.25 13.12
C GLU A 98 -17.03 1.65 13.75
N ASN A 99 -17.08 1.72 15.09
CA ASN A 99 -17.16 2.98 15.84
C ASN A 99 -15.88 3.84 15.75
N TYR A 100 -14.77 3.22 15.32
CA TYR A 100 -13.46 3.85 15.28
C TYR A 100 -13.07 4.32 13.88
N CYS A 101 -13.78 3.89 12.84
CA CYS A 101 -13.62 4.40 11.48
C CYS A 101 -14.27 5.77 11.30
N SER A 102 -13.87 6.48 10.24
CA SER A 102 -14.49 7.74 9.85
C SER A 102 -15.87 7.53 9.21
N PRO A 103 -16.84 8.44 9.43
CA PRO A 103 -18.13 8.44 8.74
C PRO A 103 -18.02 8.44 7.21
N TYR A 104 -16.89 8.91 6.64
CA TYR A 104 -16.63 8.89 5.20
C TYR A 104 -16.73 7.50 4.57
N TYR A 105 -16.44 6.44 5.33
CA TYR A 105 -16.47 5.06 4.84
C TYR A 105 -17.83 4.36 5.03
N THR A 106 -18.86 5.09 5.44
CA THR A 106 -20.20 4.54 5.59
C THR A 106 -20.92 4.48 4.25
N ARG A 107 -21.85 3.51 4.12
CA ARG A 107 -22.75 3.43 2.97
C ARG A 107 -23.57 4.71 2.78
N GLU A 108 -23.96 5.37 3.87
CA GLU A 108 -24.68 6.63 3.83
C GLU A 108 -23.85 7.73 3.13
N SER A 109 -22.60 7.91 3.54
CA SER A 109 -21.68 8.87 2.90
C SER A 109 -21.43 8.56 1.43
N LEU A 110 -21.32 7.27 1.09
CA LEU A 110 -21.20 6.83 -0.31
C LEU A 110 -22.43 7.26 -1.11
N LEU A 111 -23.64 6.92 -0.65
CA LEU A 111 -24.88 7.27 -1.34
C LEU A 111 -25.07 8.79 -1.46
N ARG A 112 -24.76 9.55 -0.41
CA ARG A 112 -24.79 11.02 -0.42
C ARG A 112 -23.85 11.61 -1.47
N THR A 113 -22.69 10.98 -1.71
CA THR A 113 -21.75 11.42 -2.76
C THR A 113 -22.36 11.31 -4.17
N TYR A 114 -23.21 10.31 -4.39
CA TYR A 114 -23.92 10.08 -5.66
C TYR A 114 -25.36 10.61 -5.66
N GLU A 115 -25.78 11.32 -4.62
CA GLU A 115 -27.12 11.89 -4.51
C GLU A 115 -27.34 12.99 -5.56
N ILE A 116 -26.26 13.70 -5.92
CA ILE A 116 -26.30 14.71 -6.97
C ILE A 116 -26.44 13.97 -8.31
N PRO A 117 -27.59 14.10 -9.02
CA PRO A 117 -27.72 13.53 -10.33
C PRO A 117 -26.68 14.17 -11.25
N GLY A 118 -25.80 13.34 -11.82
CA GLY A 118 -24.99 13.77 -12.95
C GLY A 118 -25.97 14.16 -14.05
N ASN A 119 -26.04 15.46 -14.37
CA ASN A 119 -26.83 15.91 -15.51
C ASN A 119 -26.31 15.15 -16.73
N PRO A 120 -27.16 14.41 -17.47
CA PRO A 120 -26.73 13.76 -18.68
C PRO A 120 -26.14 14.82 -19.59
N LEU A 121 -24.99 14.53 -20.19
CA LEU A 121 -24.46 15.39 -21.24
C LEU A 121 -25.56 15.50 -22.30
N PRO A 122 -25.93 16.73 -22.71
CA PRO A 122 -26.88 16.90 -23.80
C PRO A 122 -26.29 16.26 -25.06
N ASP A 123 -27.12 15.98 -26.04
CA ASP A 123 -26.65 15.53 -27.35
C ASP A 123 -25.59 16.50 -27.91
N GLU A 124 -24.57 15.96 -28.60
CA GLU A 124 -23.47 16.75 -29.17
C GLU A 124 -23.98 17.91 -30.05
N SER A 125 -25.11 17.73 -30.74
CA SER A 125 -25.74 18.79 -31.55
C SER A 125 -26.21 20.01 -30.76
N LYS A 126 -26.39 19.87 -29.44
CA LYS A 126 -26.85 20.93 -28.53
C LYS A 126 -25.70 21.62 -27.81
N TRP A 127 -24.46 21.19 -28.03
CA TRP A 127 -23.29 21.75 -27.35
C TRP A 127 -23.00 23.14 -27.89
N LYS A 128 -22.99 24.14 -27.01
CA LYS A 128 -22.52 25.49 -27.34
C LYS A 128 -20.99 25.53 -27.20
N MET A 129 -20.28 25.08 -28.23
CA MET A 129 -18.82 25.19 -28.29
C MET A 129 -18.41 26.61 -28.69
N PRO A 130 -17.65 27.33 -27.84
CA PRO A 130 -17.06 28.61 -28.24
C PRO A 130 -16.09 28.43 -29.41
N GLN A 131 -16.10 29.38 -30.37
CA GLN A 131 -15.24 29.31 -31.57
C GLN A 131 -13.76 29.09 -31.23
N HIS A 132 -13.24 29.77 -30.20
CA HIS A 132 -11.84 29.62 -29.80
C HIS A 132 -11.44 28.19 -29.34
N ILE A 133 -12.39 27.35 -28.89
CA ILE A 133 -12.13 25.94 -28.56
C ILE A 133 -12.29 25.06 -29.80
N SER A 134 -13.28 25.36 -30.64
CA SER A 134 -13.46 24.64 -31.92
C SER A 134 -12.28 24.81 -32.87
N ASP A 135 -11.66 25.99 -32.84
CA ASP A 135 -10.49 26.35 -33.64
C ASP A 135 -9.18 25.86 -32.98
N GLU A 136 -9.22 25.40 -31.73
CA GLU A 136 -8.05 24.88 -31.01
C GLU A 136 -7.69 23.49 -31.52
N VAL A 137 -6.65 23.43 -32.36
CA VAL A 137 -6.09 22.17 -32.81
C VAL A 137 -5.22 21.57 -31.70
N VAL A 138 -5.80 20.64 -30.94
CA VAL A 138 -5.04 19.83 -29.96
C VAL A 138 -4.17 18.82 -30.72
N ASN A 139 -2.93 19.22 -30.98
CA ASN A 139 -1.95 18.31 -31.55
C ASN A 139 -1.52 17.27 -30.52
N PRO A 140 -1.28 16.01 -30.92
CA PRO A 140 -0.65 15.03 -30.05
C PRO A 140 0.70 15.58 -29.55
N PRO A 141 1.14 15.18 -28.33
CA PRO A 141 2.42 15.63 -27.80
C PRO A 141 3.52 15.46 -28.85
N THR A 142 4.20 16.55 -29.19
CA THR A 142 5.30 16.56 -30.17
C THR A 142 6.58 15.95 -29.60
N GLY A 143 6.44 14.99 -28.68
CA GLY A 143 7.54 14.18 -28.23
C GLY A 143 8.02 13.29 -29.36
N GLU A 144 9.33 13.05 -29.41
CA GLU A 144 9.93 12.10 -30.33
C GLU A 144 9.13 10.79 -30.29
N LYS A 145 8.55 10.39 -31.43
CA LYS A 145 7.97 9.05 -31.57
C LYS A 145 9.06 8.07 -31.15
N LYS A 146 8.77 7.26 -30.12
CA LYS A 146 9.70 6.23 -29.65
C LYS A 146 10.14 5.43 -30.87
N GLN A 147 11.43 5.51 -31.21
CA GLN A 147 11.96 4.87 -32.42
C GLN A 147 11.54 3.40 -32.43
N PRO A 148 11.08 2.84 -33.56
CA PRO A 148 10.76 1.42 -33.66
C PRO A 148 11.99 0.61 -33.26
N GLY A 149 11.90 -0.11 -32.15
CA GLY A 149 13.04 -0.78 -31.56
C GLY A 149 12.63 -1.56 -30.33
N ARG A 150 13.45 -2.57 -29.98
CA ARG A 150 13.24 -3.36 -28.78
C ARG A 150 13.25 -2.42 -27.57
N PRO A 151 12.18 -2.38 -26.76
CA PRO A 151 12.18 -1.63 -25.52
C PRO A 151 13.40 -2.01 -24.69
N GLN A 152 14.06 -1.02 -24.10
CA GLN A 152 15.18 -1.24 -23.20
C GLN A 152 14.74 -2.25 -22.13
N LYS A 153 15.47 -3.37 -22.01
CA LYS A 153 15.15 -4.43 -21.03
C LYS A 153 15.23 -3.92 -19.59
N GLU A 154 16.07 -2.91 -19.36
CA GLU A 154 16.32 -2.32 -18.05
C GLU A 154 15.79 -0.89 -18.00
N ARG A 155 15.11 -0.55 -16.90
CA ARG A 155 14.62 0.80 -16.63
C ARG A 155 15.80 1.75 -16.40
N TYR A 156 15.66 3.01 -16.80
CA TYR A 156 16.57 4.07 -16.35
C TYR A 156 16.55 4.15 -14.82
N LYS A 157 17.73 4.03 -14.21
CA LYS A 157 17.90 4.17 -12.77
C LYS A 157 17.76 5.65 -12.39
N THR A 158 16.88 5.95 -11.44
CA THR A 158 16.70 7.30 -10.89
C THR A 158 17.95 7.76 -10.11
N TYR A 159 18.12 9.06 -9.87
CA TYR A 159 19.30 9.61 -9.16
C TYR A 159 19.57 8.92 -7.81
N ASP A 160 18.51 8.62 -7.06
CA ASP A 160 18.62 7.90 -5.79
C ASP A 160 19.05 6.44 -5.96
N GLU A 161 18.70 5.79 -7.08
CA GLU A 161 19.14 4.43 -7.41
C GLU A 161 20.60 4.39 -7.88
N LEU A 162 21.10 5.47 -8.49
CA LEU A 162 22.52 5.64 -8.80
C LEU A 162 23.35 5.87 -7.54
N LYS A 163 22.79 6.56 -6.54
CA LYS A 163 23.40 6.77 -5.22
C LYS A 163 23.23 5.61 -4.25
N SER A 164 22.44 4.59 -4.58
CA SER A 164 22.45 3.31 -3.88
C SER A 164 23.87 2.75 -3.94
N LYS A 165 24.66 3.02 -2.89
CA LYS A 165 25.99 2.43 -2.73
C LYS A 165 25.79 0.93 -2.89
N ASN A 166 26.43 0.35 -3.90
CA ASN A 166 26.68 -1.09 -3.93
C ASN A 166 27.53 -1.37 -2.69
N TYR A 167 26.89 -1.63 -1.55
CA TYR A 167 27.59 -1.99 -0.34
C TYR A 167 28.30 -3.29 -0.66
N LYS A 168 29.61 -3.19 -0.88
CA LYS A 168 30.46 -4.37 -0.98
C LYS A 168 30.30 -5.10 0.35
N VAL A 169 29.68 -6.27 0.30
CA VAL A 169 29.46 -7.10 1.48
C VAL A 169 30.83 -7.48 2.01
N SER A 170 31.22 -6.92 3.16
CA SER A 170 32.47 -7.26 3.83
C SER A 170 32.23 -8.36 4.85
N CYS A 171 33.17 -9.31 4.90
CA CYS A 171 33.08 -10.43 5.79
C CYS A 171 33.51 -10.04 7.21
N GLY A 172 32.58 -10.06 8.17
CA GLY A 172 32.89 -9.82 9.59
C GLY A 172 33.84 -10.85 10.25
N ASN A 173 34.28 -11.89 9.53
CA ASN A 173 35.30 -12.83 10.00
C ASN A 173 36.70 -12.47 9.44
N CYS A 174 36.84 -12.46 8.11
CA CYS A 174 38.16 -12.25 7.47
C CYS A 174 38.40 -10.83 6.95
N GLY A 175 37.39 -9.97 6.92
CA GLY A 175 37.47 -8.62 6.35
C GLY A 175 37.39 -8.56 4.82
N GLY A 176 37.42 -9.70 4.13
CA GLY A 176 37.35 -9.75 2.66
C GLY A 176 36.00 -9.29 2.12
N GLU A 177 36.03 -8.66 0.95
CA GLU A 177 34.84 -8.19 0.23
C GLU A 177 34.20 -9.33 -0.61
N GLY A 178 32.91 -9.21 -0.94
CA GLY A 178 32.20 -10.12 -1.86
C GLY A 178 31.51 -11.32 -1.19
N HIS A 179 31.65 -11.49 0.13
CA HIS A 179 30.94 -12.54 0.89
C HIS A 179 30.70 -12.11 2.34
N ASN A 180 29.69 -12.68 2.99
CA ASN A 180 29.40 -12.42 4.39
C ASN A 180 30.04 -13.48 5.31
N LYS A 181 29.99 -13.26 6.63
CA LYS A 181 30.54 -14.19 7.65
C LYS A 181 30.00 -15.62 7.55
N ARG A 182 28.76 -15.83 7.08
CA ARG A 182 28.14 -17.17 6.97
C ARG A 182 28.74 -18.02 5.86
N PHE A 183 29.18 -17.39 4.77
CA PHE A 183 29.79 -18.06 3.63
C PHE A 183 31.32 -17.94 3.61
N CYS A 184 31.92 -17.52 4.73
CA CYS A 184 33.36 -17.38 4.83
C CYS A 184 34.03 -18.75 4.94
N LYS A 185 34.99 -19.02 4.06
CA LYS A 185 35.80 -20.25 4.08
C LYS A 185 36.95 -20.21 5.11
N ASN A 186 37.22 -19.04 5.69
CA ASN A 186 38.29 -18.89 6.69
C ASN A 186 37.79 -19.32 8.07
N ALA A 187 38.69 -19.89 8.87
CA ALA A 187 38.39 -20.30 10.24
C ALA A 187 37.79 -19.13 11.06
N PRO A 188 36.83 -19.38 11.97
CA PRO A 188 36.24 -18.32 12.79
C PRO A 188 37.32 -17.68 13.68
N LYS A 189 37.43 -16.35 13.66
CA LYS A 189 38.26 -15.62 14.63
C LYS A 189 37.72 -15.90 16.04
N LYS A 190 38.57 -16.45 16.91
CA LYS A 190 38.29 -16.58 18.34
C LYS A 190 38.19 -15.17 18.93
N LYS A 191 37.16 -14.95 19.76
CA LYS A 191 36.97 -13.70 20.51
C LYS A 191 38.04 -13.55 21.58
#